data_AF-A0A9E3G7Y4-F1
#
_entry.id   AF-A0A9E3G7Y4-F1
#
_cell.length_a   1.000
_cell.length_b   1.000
_cell.length_c   1.000
_cell.angle_alpha   90.00
_cell.angle_beta   90.00
_cell.angle_gamma   90.00
#
_symmetry.space_group_name_H-M   'P 1'
#
loop_
_entity.id
_entity.type
_entity.pdbx_description
1 polymer ?
#
loop_
_entity_poly.entity_id
_entity_poly.type
_entity_poly.pdbx_seq_one_letter_code
_entity_poly.pdbx_strand_id
1 'polypeptide(L)'
;MNSLFSRLWRHCSKEAKPEENFFSELVAEAFRTHPELLYRWLDKIRVQDIPRAGSLEVTVQEHAEIAPDRSGFYDILIRIQHDAGVHLIVIESKLDCPLKREQLRDYQNELTNRMAKDPGVTATLICVTRDFENIDPPDGRAQFIQTRWESFYEILEDFLQANQSYLADQTYRFIREHHIATPVKITRPHLDALVNFGSCVQMLDAVFNSDIQNRFRELGGRMLTRPNQRIRSLLAGWLYGLRCHHGDWKLGFHLGFWHGYPARGVVYAGGIICLNGQTPEDTRTKMLSAARACLNGGSAWKPLDAPNYFATDPGFIWAQPLEDALAKANNADGVRGVLQPVLNSMRQFKDEFSFPGFRWDKDSQDELQGELSEGV
;
A
#
# COMPACT_ATOMS: atom_id res chain seq x y z
N MET A 1 10.27 -20.06 19.78
CA MET A 1 11.73 -20.13 19.99
C MET A 1 12.36 -19.09 19.11
N ASN A 2 13.19 -18.19 19.65
CA ASN A 2 13.81 -17.15 18.86
C ASN A 2 14.91 -17.75 17.98
N SER A 3 15.04 -17.23 16.76
CA SER A 3 16.07 -17.58 15.80
C SER A 3 17.47 -17.32 16.37
N LEU A 4 18.47 -18.05 15.88
CA LEU A 4 19.88 -17.79 16.15
C LEU A 4 20.23 -16.35 15.76
N PHE A 5 19.71 -15.86 14.63
CA PHE A 5 19.96 -14.49 14.17
C PHE A 5 19.34 -13.44 15.10
N SER A 6 18.17 -13.69 15.66
CA SER A 6 17.57 -12.80 16.67
C SER A 6 18.33 -12.83 18.00
N ARG A 7 19.04 -13.92 18.30
CA ARG A 7 20.00 -13.96 19.42
C ARG A 7 21.27 -13.17 19.08
N LEU A 8 21.86 -13.40 17.91
CA LEU A 8 23.07 -12.69 17.46
C LEU A 8 22.84 -11.19 17.40
N TRP A 9 21.75 -10.75 16.77
CA TRP A 9 21.36 -9.35 16.71
C TRP A 9 21.27 -8.72 18.10
N ARG A 10 20.62 -9.36 19.07
CA ARG A 10 20.55 -8.86 20.46
C ARG A 10 21.90 -8.74 21.15
N HIS A 11 22.89 -9.53 20.76
CA HIS A 11 24.25 -9.42 21.27
C HIS A 11 25.02 -8.29 20.56
N CYS A 12 24.83 -8.14 19.25
CA CYS A 12 25.45 -7.07 18.45
C CYS A 12 24.80 -5.68 18.65
N SER A 13 23.52 -5.62 19.06
CA SER A 13 22.76 -4.38 19.18
C SER A 13 23.24 -3.49 20.33
N LYS A 14 23.99 -4.05 21.29
CA LYS A 14 24.66 -3.27 22.34
C LYS A 14 25.79 -2.39 21.80
N GLU A 15 26.26 -2.65 20.58
CA GLU A 15 27.34 -1.91 19.90
C GLU A 15 26.84 -1.08 18.70
N ALA A 16 25.56 -0.68 18.68
CA ALA A 16 25.03 0.35 17.78
C ALA A 16 24.79 0.01 16.29
N LYS A 17 24.69 -1.27 15.89
CA LYS A 17 24.21 -1.59 14.53
C LYS A 17 22.68 -1.47 14.42
N PRO A 18 22.13 -0.64 13.51
CA PRO A 18 20.70 -0.63 13.20
C PRO A 18 20.23 -2.00 12.71
N GLU A 19 19.00 -2.36 13.05
CA GLU A 19 18.35 -3.60 12.59
C GLU A 19 18.34 -3.73 11.06
N GLU A 20 18.17 -2.61 10.36
CA GLU A 20 18.26 -2.49 8.89
C GLU A 20 19.59 -3.02 8.36
N ASN A 21 20.73 -2.60 8.94
CA ASN A 21 22.06 -3.02 8.50
C ASN A 21 22.28 -4.51 8.76
N PHE A 22 21.87 -5.00 9.94
CA PHE A 22 21.99 -6.42 10.26
C PHE A 22 21.14 -7.27 9.31
N PHE A 23 19.93 -6.81 8.99
CA PHE A 23 19.07 -7.51 8.05
C PHE A 23 19.64 -7.52 6.62
N SER A 24 20.18 -6.40 6.14
CA SER A 24 20.87 -6.33 4.86
C SER A 24 22.05 -7.30 4.78
N GLU A 25 22.82 -7.46 5.87
CA GLU A 25 23.89 -8.47 5.98
C GLU A 25 23.35 -9.91 5.83
N LEU A 26 22.24 -10.25 6.49
CA LEU A 26 21.61 -11.57 6.37
C LEU A 26 21.13 -11.86 4.94
N VAL A 27 20.48 -10.89 4.31
CA VAL A 27 19.96 -11.03 2.94
C VAL A 27 21.11 -11.18 1.95
N ALA A 28 22.15 -10.34 2.08
CA ALA A 28 23.34 -10.44 1.23
C ALA A 28 24.01 -11.81 1.37
N GLU A 29 24.15 -12.33 2.59
CA GLU A 29 24.74 -13.66 2.80
C GLU A 29 23.88 -14.78 2.24
N ALA A 30 22.54 -14.66 2.33
CA ALA A 30 21.62 -15.59 1.68
C ALA A 30 21.79 -15.57 0.15
N PHE A 31 21.97 -14.40 -0.47
CA PHE A 31 22.23 -14.30 -1.91
C PHE A 31 23.60 -14.85 -2.32
N ARG A 32 24.64 -14.68 -1.49
CA ARG A 32 25.96 -15.29 -1.75
C ARG A 32 25.90 -16.81 -1.72
N THR A 33 25.25 -17.36 -0.70
CA THR A 33 25.21 -18.82 -0.45
C THR A 33 24.21 -19.52 -1.37
N HIS A 34 23.12 -18.84 -1.71
CA HIS A 34 22.02 -19.34 -2.53
C HIS A 34 21.67 -18.34 -3.65
N PRO A 35 22.50 -18.20 -4.69
CA PRO A 35 22.24 -17.29 -5.81
C PRO A 35 20.86 -17.51 -6.47
N GLU A 36 20.33 -18.73 -6.42
CA GLU A 36 18.99 -19.06 -6.90
C GLU A 36 17.88 -18.29 -6.16
N LEU A 37 18.05 -17.94 -4.89
CA LEU A 37 17.12 -17.07 -4.15
C LEU A 37 17.09 -15.68 -4.76
N LEU A 38 18.27 -15.12 -5.04
CA LEU A 38 18.41 -13.81 -5.67
C LEU A 38 17.70 -13.81 -7.02
N TYR A 39 18.04 -14.76 -7.90
CA TYR A 39 17.47 -14.81 -9.24
C TYR A 39 15.95 -15.00 -9.25
N ARG A 40 15.40 -15.89 -8.41
CA ARG A 40 13.96 -16.07 -8.27
C ARG A 40 13.27 -14.81 -7.74
N TRP A 41 13.90 -14.10 -6.82
CA TRP A 41 13.35 -12.86 -6.28
C TRP A 41 13.36 -11.74 -7.34
N LEU A 42 14.46 -11.60 -8.10
CA LEU A 42 14.57 -10.63 -9.18
C LEU A 42 13.53 -10.91 -10.29
N ASP A 43 13.27 -12.18 -10.61
CA ASP A 43 12.19 -12.59 -11.51
C ASP A 43 10.81 -12.17 -11.00
N LYS A 44 10.55 -12.41 -9.72
CA LYS A 44 9.27 -12.07 -9.09
C LYS A 44 8.97 -10.56 -9.14
N ILE A 45 9.98 -9.73 -8.91
CA ILE A 45 9.85 -8.26 -8.98
C ILE A 45 10.07 -7.71 -10.39
N ARG A 46 10.22 -8.58 -11.39
CA ARG A 46 10.31 -8.27 -12.83
C ARG A 46 11.50 -7.37 -13.19
N VAL A 47 12.66 -7.62 -12.60
CA VAL A 47 13.90 -6.99 -13.09
C VAL A 47 14.20 -7.52 -14.49
N GLN A 48 14.50 -6.60 -15.42
CA GLN A 48 14.65 -6.94 -16.83
C GLN A 48 16.09 -7.27 -17.16
N ASP A 49 16.28 -8.10 -18.20
CA ASP A 49 17.56 -8.37 -18.85
C ASP A 49 18.70 -8.84 -17.92
N ILE A 50 18.35 -9.53 -16.83
CA ILE A 50 19.34 -10.03 -15.88
C ILE A 50 20.15 -11.19 -16.46
N PRO A 51 21.48 -11.06 -16.56
CA PRO A 51 22.37 -12.16 -16.95
C PRO A 51 22.30 -13.30 -15.94
N ARG A 52 22.08 -14.54 -16.42
CA ARG A 52 22.04 -15.76 -15.60
C ARG A 52 23.35 -16.54 -15.59
N ALA A 53 24.22 -16.24 -16.54
CA ALA A 53 25.57 -16.77 -16.61
C ALA A 53 26.55 -15.63 -16.31
N GLY A 54 27.54 -15.90 -15.46
CA GLY A 54 28.52 -14.91 -15.04
C GLY A 54 29.03 -15.13 -13.63
N SER A 55 29.98 -14.31 -13.20
CA SER A 55 30.38 -14.22 -11.80
C SER A 55 29.44 -13.27 -11.06
N LEU A 56 29.01 -13.70 -9.87
CA LEU A 56 28.16 -12.95 -8.96
C LEU A 56 29.00 -12.47 -7.77
N GLU A 57 28.99 -11.17 -7.52
CA GLU A 57 29.55 -10.56 -6.31
C GLU A 57 28.43 -9.85 -5.56
N VAL A 58 28.34 -10.05 -4.25
CA VAL A 58 27.37 -9.38 -3.38
C VAL A 58 28.12 -8.69 -2.25
N THR A 59 27.94 -7.39 -2.12
CA THR A 59 28.62 -6.53 -1.15
C THR A 59 27.59 -5.73 -0.36
N VAL A 60 27.88 -5.44 0.90
CA VAL A 60 27.00 -4.66 1.78
C VAL A 60 27.72 -3.38 2.19
N GLN A 61 26.95 -2.30 2.38
CA GLN A 61 27.50 -1.00 2.77
C GLN A 61 28.64 -0.54 1.83
N GLU A 62 28.44 -0.74 0.52
CA GLU A 62 29.42 -0.33 -0.49
C GLU A 62 29.36 1.20 -0.65
N HIS A 63 30.53 1.84 -0.66
CA HIS A 63 30.62 3.28 -0.88
C HIS A 63 30.06 3.70 -2.26
N ALA A 64 29.17 4.68 -2.25
CA ALA A 64 28.61 5.34 -3.41
C ALA A 64 29.20 6.75 -3.55
N GLU A 65 29.91 6.99 -4.64
CA GLU A 65 30.45 8.31 -4.99
C GLU A 65 29.38 9.18 -5.63
N ILE A 66 28.49 9.73 -4.80
CA ILE A 66 27.35 10.55 -5.26
C ILE A 66 27.86 11.85 -5.91
N ALA A 67 28.75 12.57 -5.23
CA ALA A 67 29.36 13.83 -5.67
C ALA A 67 30.73 14.04 -4.98
N PRO A 68 31.57 14.99 -5.44
CA PRO A 68 32.89 15.24 -4.85
C PRO A 68 32.87 15.57 -3.34
N ASP A 69 31.74 16.08 -2.83
CA ASP A 69 31.52 16.49 -1.45
C ASP A 69 30.43 15.66 -0.73
N ARG A 70 29.87 14.66 -1.41
CA ARG A 70 28.77 13.84 -0.88
C ARG A 70 29.03 12.38 -1.19
N SER A 71 29.14 11.57 -0.14
CA SER A 71 29.18 10.12 -0.23
C SER A 71 27.94 9.49 0.39
N GLY A 72 27.59 8.30 -0.11
CA GLY A 72 26.56 7.44 0.45
C GLY A 72 27.06 6.01 0.57
N PHE A 73 26.20 5.13 1.08
CA PHE A 73 26.46 3.70 1.15
C PHE A 73 25.25 2.94 0.59
N TYR A 74 25.50 2.04 -0.35
CA TYR A 74 24.48 1.10 -0.80
C TYR A 74 24.28 0.03 0.27
N ASP A 75 23.04 -0.21 0.68
CA ASP A 75 22.77 -1.25 1.69
C ASP A 75 23.23 -2.61 1.19
N ILE A 76 22.88 -2.95 -0.06
CA ILE A 76 23.42 -4.10 -0.79
C ILE A 76 23.74 -3.67 -2.23
N LEU A 77 24.94 -3.99 -2.69
CA LEU A 77 25.33 -3.90 -4.09
C LEU A 77 25.61 -5.31 -4.61
N ILE A 78 25.04 -5.63 -5.76
CA ILE A 78 25.28 -6.87 -6.47
C ILE A 78 25.90 -6.54 -7.83
N ARG A 79 26.98 -7.25 -8.18
CA ARG A 79 27.62 -7.16 -9.50
C ARG A 79 27.51 -8.51 -10.18
N ILE A 80 26.95 -8.51 -11.38
CA ILE A 80 26.90 -9.70 -12.25
C ILE A 80 27.77 -9.40 -13.46
N GLN A 81 28.93 -10.02 -13.55
CA GLN A 81 29.84 -9.86 -14.68
C GLN A 81 29.63 -11.00 -15.69
N HIS A 82 29.42 -10.63 -16.95
CA HIS A 82 29.13 -11.54 -18.06
C HIS A 82 29.85 -11.08 -19.34
N ASP A 83 29.74 -11.86 -20.41
CA ASP A 83 30.51 -11.63 -21.65
C ASP A 83 30.23 -10.27 -22.32
N ALA A 84 29.06 -9.68 -22.08
CA ALA A 84 28.67 -8.38 -22.66
C ALA A 84 28.89 -7.19 -21.71
N GLY A 85 29.38 -7.42 -20.48
CA GLY A 85 29.68 -6.35 -19.53
C GLY A 85 29.33 -6.68 -18.08
N VAL A 86 28.83 -5.68 -17.35
CA VAL A 86 28.51 -5.77 -15.93
C VAL A 86 27.11 -5.21 -15.67
N HIS A 87 26.27 -5.99 -14.99
CA HIS A 87 25.00 -5.51 -14.46
C HIS A 87 25.15 -5.19 -12.97
N LEU A 88 24.89 -3.93 -12.60
CA LEU A 88 24.87 -3.46 -11.22
C LEU A 88 23.45 -3.50 -10.67
N ILE A 89 23.23 -4.13 -9.53
CA ILE A 89 21.94 -4.10 -8.83
C ILE A 89 22.18 -3.50 -7.45
N VAL A 90 21.66 -2.30 -7.24
CA VAL A 90 21.68 -1.61 -5.94
C VAL A 90 20.35 -1.88 -5.25
N ILE A 91 20.41 -2.34 -4.00
CA ILE A 91 19.24 -2.49 -3.13
C ILE A 91 19.39 -1.48 -2.01
N GLU A 92 18.42 -0.58 -1.88
CA GLU A 92 18.24 0.31 -0.73
C GLU A 92 17.08 -0.23 0.12
N SER A 93 17.39 -0.61 1.36
CA SER A 93 16.45 -1.21 2.30
C SER A 93 15.91 -0.14 3.24
N LYS A 94 14.62 -0.13 3.52
CA LYS A 94 14.01 0.72 4.55
C LYS A 94 13.05 -0.08 5.41
N LEU A 95 13.40 -0.24 6.69
CA LEU A 95 12.58 -0.99 7.65
C LEU A 95 11.75 -0.06 8.54
N ASP A 96 12.41 0.88 9.21
CA ASP A 96 11.79 1.71 10.26
C ASP A 96 12.06 3.21 10.11
N CYS A 97 12.85 3.60 9.10
CA CYS A 97 13.14 4.99 8.83
C CYS A 97 12.40 5.47 7.56
N PRO A 98 11.87 6.71 7.57
CA PRO A 98 11.29 7.28 6.37
C PRO A 98 12.31 7.28 5.24
N LEU A 99 11.89 6.84 4.07
CA LEU A 99 12.72 6.90 2.89
C LEU A 99 13.14 8.34 2.57
N LYS A 100 14.45 8.54 2.39
CA LYS A 100 15.00 9.81 1.93
C LYS A 100 14.96 9.87 0.40
N ARG A 101 13.94 10.53 -0.16
CA ARG A 101 13.77 10.67 -1.63
C ARG A 101 15.01 11.23 -2.33
N GLU A 102 15.71 12.15 -1.68
CA GLU A 102 16.96 12.71 -2.21
C GLU A 102 18.05 11.65 -2.37
N GLN A 103 18.16 10.71 -1.42
CA GLN A 103 19.14 9.63 -1.48
C GLN A 103 18.89 8.69 -2.67
N LEU A 104 17.62 8.36 -2.97
CA LEU A 104 17.31 7.57 -4.16
C LEU A 104 17.64 8.31 -5.46
N ARG A 105 17.39 9.63 -5.50
CA ARG A 105 17.77 10.47 -6.66
C ARG A 105 19.27 10.51 -6.84
N ASP A 106 20.01 10.64 -5.75
CA ASP A 106 21.47 10.61 -5.77
C ASP A 106 22.01 9.29 -6.34
N TYR A 107 21.49 8.16 -5.86
CA TYR A 107 21.89 6.84 -6.36
C TYR A 107 21.49 6.63 -7.82
N GLN A 108 20.32 7.09 -8.22
CA GLN A 108 19.87 7.04 -9.62
C GLN A 108 20.80 7.84 -10.54
N ASN A 109 21.21 9.05 -10.11
CA ASN A 109 22.15 9.90 -10.84
C ASN A 109 23.54 9.25 -10.92
N GLU A 110 24.02 8.69 -9.82
CA GLU A 110 25.31 8.00 -9.72
C GLU A 110 25.38 6.82 -10.71
N LEU A 111 24.38 5.94 -10.69
CA LEU A 111 24.30 4.81 -11.61
C LEU A 111 24.18 5.27 -13.07
N THR A 112 23.36 6.30 -13.33
CA THR A 112 23.23 6.90 -14.66
C THR A 112 24.57 7.45 -15.17
N ASN A 113 25.40 8.01 -14.28
CA ASN A 113 26.74 8.49 -14.63
C ASN A 113 27.71 7.33 -14.90
N ARG A 114 27.65 6.23 -14.14
CA ARG A 114 28.43 5.02 -14.43
C ARG A 114 28.11 4.46 -15.81
N MET A 115 26.83 4.32 -16.14
CA MET A 115 26.35 3.89 -17.47
C MET A 115 26.70 4.89 -18.59
N ALA A 116 26.97 6.16 -18.27
CA ALA A 116 27.47 7.14 -19.25
C ALA A 116 28.94 6.91 -19.60
N LYS A 117 29.73 6.55 -18.59
CA LYS A 117 31.18 6.38 -18.69
C LYS A 117 31.56 5.04 -19.31
N ASP A 118 30.74 4.01 -19.09
CA ASP A 118 30.97 2.66 -19.61
C ASP A 118 29.69 2.08 -20.23
N PRO A 119 29.61 1.98 -21.59
CA PRO A 119 28.48 1.38 -22.27
C PRO A 119 28.23 -0.10 -21.97
N GLY A 120 29.22 -0.82 -21.43
CA GLY A 120 29.08 -2.21 -20.97
C GLY A 120 28.42 -2.33 -19.60
N VAL A 121 28.11 -1.21 -18.93
CA VAL A 121 27.44 -1.20 -17.62
C VAL A 121 25.95 -0.97 -17.78
N THR A 122 25.15 -1.88 -17.25
CA THR A 122 23.72 -1.71 -16.99
C THR A 122 23.49 -1.61 -15.49
N ALA A 123 22.38 -0.98 -15.08
CA ALA A 123 22.09 -0.81 -13.67
C ALA A 123 20.59 -0.90 -13.33
N THR A 124 20.31 -1.47 -12.17
CA THR A 124 18.99 -1.50 -11.54
C THR A 124 19.10 -0.94 -10.12
N LEU A 125 18.25 0.02 -9.77
CA LEU A 125 18.06 0.50 -8.41
C LEU A 125 16.75 -0.07 -7.85
N ILE A 126 16.84 -0.85 -6.78
CA ILE A 126 15.72 -1.48 -6.09
C ILE A 126 15.53 -0.81 -4.73
N CYS A 127 14.41 -0.11 -4.55
CA CYS A 127 13.99 0.37 -3.24
C CYS A 127 13.08 -0.67 -2.59
N VAL A 128 13.47 -1.20 -1.43
CA VAL A 128 12.72 -2.24 -0.72
C VAL A 128 12.26 -1.70 0.64
N THR A 129 10.95 -1.66 0.86
CA THR A 129 10.37 -1.18 2.12
C THR A 129 9.72 -2.33 2.91
N ARG A 130 9.58 -2.18 4.23
CA ARG A 130 8.69 -3.04 5.02
C ARG A 130 7.22 -2.80 4.65
N ASP A 131 6.81 -1.54 4.75
CA ASP A 131 5.44 -1.09 4.53
C ASP A 131 5.26 -0.49 3.13
N PHE A 132 4.02 -0.43 2.65
CA PHE A 132 3.76 0.18 1.34
C PHE A 132 3.91 1.71 1.43
N GLU A 133 4.92 2.23 0.73
CA GLU A 133 5.07 3.68 0.51
C GLU A 133 4.75 3.99 -0.96
N ASN A 134 4.24 5.19 -1.27
CA ASN A 134 4.11 5.61 -2.67
C ASN A 134 5.29 6.52 -3.02
N ILE A 135 6.24 5.99 -3.80
CA ILE A 135 7.47 6.69 -4.14
C ILE A 135 7.41 7.03 -5.63
N ASP A 136 7.54 8.31 -5.96
CA ASP A 136 7.73 8.72 -7.35
C ASP A 136 9.10 8.22 -7.82
N PRO A 137 9.18 7.47 -8.93
CA PRO A 137 10.44 6.94 -9.42
C PRO A 137 11.42 8.09 -9.71
N PRO A 138 12.70 7.98 -9.29
CA PRO A 138 13.69 8.98 -9.64
C PRO A 138 13.99 8.94 -11.14
N ASP A 139 14.15 10.12 -11.74
CA ASP A 139 14.52 10.23 -13.16
C ASP A 139 15.93 9.69 -13.40
N GLY A 140 16.12 8.85 -14.41
CA GLY A 140 17.45 8.40 -14.83
C GLY A 140 17.41 7.21 -15.79
N ARG A 141 18.59 6.74 -16.20
CA ARG A 141 18.73 5.61 -17.15
C ARG A 141 18.74 4.24 -16.49
N ALA A 142 19.09 4.15 -15.20
CA ALA A 142 19.03 2.88 -14.48
C ALA A 142 17.57 2.45 -14.27
N GLN A 143 17.30 1.15 -14.37
CA GLN A 143 15.96 0.63 -14.11
C GLN A 143 15.61 0.85 -12.63
N PHE A 144 14.50 1.53 -12.34
CA PHE A 144 14.03 1.69 -10.97
C PHE A 144 12.90 0.72 -10.64
N ILE A 145 13.01 0.04 -9.51
CA ILE A 145 11.98 -0.86 -8.99
C ILE A 145 11.71 -0.53 -7.53
N GLN A 146 10.45 -0.31 -7.21
CA GLN A 146 9.99 -0.27 -5.84
C GLN A 146 9.32 -1.60 -5.49
N THR A 147 9.70 -2.21 -4.38
CA THR A 147 9.10 -3.46 -3.89
C THR A 147 9.09 -3.51 -2.35
N ARG A 148 8.61 -4.63 -1.81
CA ARG A 148 8.54 -4.90 -0.37
C ARG A 148 9.32 -6.15 0.00
N TRP A 149 9.83 -6.21 1.22
CA TRP A 149 10.48 -7.41 1.76
C TRP A 149 9.55 -8.64 1.80
N GLU A 150 8.24 -8.42 1.79
CA GLU A 150 7.20 -9.46 1.57
C GLU A 150 7.49 -10.32 0.34
N SER A 151 7.90 -9.70 -0.77
CA SER A 151 8.18 -10.44 -2.01
C SER A 151 9.34 -11.42 -1.86
N PHE A 152 10.39 -11.03 -1.12
CA PHE A 152 11.54 -11.89 -0.81
C PHE A 152 11.15 -12.97 0.20
N TYR A 153 10.37 -12.62 1.22
CA TYR A 153 9.89 -13.55 2.23
C TYR A 153 9.09 -14.71 1.62
N GLU A 154 8.19 -14.43 0.68
CA GLU A 154 7.44 -15.45 -0.06
C GLU A 154 8.38 -16.38 -0.86
N ILE A 155 9.42 -15.84 -1.51
CA ILE A 155 10.42 -16.67 -2.22
C ILE A 155 11.22 -17.56 -1.26
N LEU A 156 11.55 -17.04 -0.09
CA LEU A 156 12.28 -17.77 0.93
C LEU A 156 11.44 -18.91 1.52
N GLU A 157 10.14 -18.69 1.72
CA GLU A 157 9.19 -19.73 2.13
C GLU A 157 9.11 -20.87 1.13
N ASP A 158 8.90 -20.54 -0.16
CA ASP A 158 8.86 -21.53 -1.23
C ASP A 158 10.17 -22.30 -1.38
N PHE A 159 11.30 -21.62 -1.22
CA PHE A 159 12.62 -22.23 -1.27
C PHE A 159 12.82 -23.27 -0.16
N LEU A 160 12.39 -22.97 1.07
CA LEU A 160 12.52 -23.86 2.22
C LEU A 160 11.62 -25.10 2.16
N GLN A 161 10.56 -25.09 1.35
CA GLN A 161 9.76 -26.30 1.10
C GLN A 161 10.54 -27.34 0.29
N ALA A 162 11.44 -26.89 -0.59
CA ALA A 162 12.18 -27.76 -1.51
C ALA A 162 13.65 -27.98 -1.09
N ASN A 163 14.20 -27.14 -0.20
CA ASN A 163 15.62 -27.15 0.13
C ASN A 163 15.83 -27.10 1.65
N GLN A 164 16.82 -27.86 2.13
CA GLN A 164 17.30 -27.74 3.49
C GLN A 164 18.47 -26.76 3.53
N SER A 165 18.20 -25.53 3.97
CA SER A 165 19.25 -24.53 4.24
C SER A 165 19.04 -23.91 5.61
N TYR A 166 20.02 -24.09 6.49
CA TYR A 166 19.98 -23.50 7.82
C TYR A 166 20.04 -21.97 7.76
N LEU A 167 20.88 -21.41 6.87
CA LEU A 167 20.95 -19.96 6.66
C LEU A 167 19.59 -19.41 6.21
N ALA A 168 18.97 -20.01 5.20
CA ALA A 168 17.66 -19.58 4.72
C ALA A 168 16.56 -19.71 5.78
N ASP A 169 16.54 -20.80 6.57
CA ASP A 169 15.58 -21.00 7.67
C ASP A 169 15.77 -19.96 8.77
N GLN A 170 17.02 -19.66 9.14
CA GLN A 170 17.30 -18.65 10.15
C GLN A 170 16.96 -17.23 9.66
N THR A 171 17.22 -16.90 8.39
CA THR A 171 16.79 -15.65 7.77
C THR A 171 15.27 -15.54 7.76
N TYR A 172 14.56 -16.61 7.36
CA TYR A 172 13.09 -16.65 7.35
C TYR A 172 12.51 -16.41 8.75
N ARG A 173 13.04 -17.09 9.77
CA ARG A 173 12.61 -16.89 11.16
C ARG A 173 12.92 -15.49 11.67
N PHE A 174 14.09 -14.94 11.35
CA PHE A 174 14.44 -13.56 11.71
C PHE A 174 13.43 -12.57 11.14
N ILE A 175 13.11 -12.68 9.85
CA ILE A 175 12.10 -11.83 9.19
C ILE A 175 10.75 -11.90 9.91
N ARG A 176 10.32 -13.11 10.31
CA ARG A 176 9.05 -13.30 11.03
C ARG A 176 9.06 -12.74 12.44
N GLU A 177 10.12 -12.99 13.20
CA GLU A 177 10.25 -12.57 14.60
C GLU A 177 10.34 -11.05 14.74
N HIS A 178 10.93 -10.40 13.74
CA HIS A 178 11.14 -8.95 13.69
C HIS A 178 10.11 -8.21 12.84
N HIS A 179 9.07 -8.91 12.36
CA HIS A 179 7.98 -8.31 11.58
C HIS A 179 8.43 -7.55 10.31
N ILE A 180 9.62 -7.86 9.77
CA ILE A 180 10.29 -7.18 8.65
C ILE A 180 9.51 -7.31 7.34
N ALA A 181 8.86 -8.46 7.15
CA ALA A 181 8.04 -8.74 5.99
C ALA A 181 6.70 -9.29 6.47
N THR A 182 5.97 -8.47 7.23
CA THR A 182 4.63 -8.86 7.70
C THR A 182 3.71 -8.94 6.48
N PRO A 183 3.21 -10.14 6.10
CA PRO A 183 2.20 -10.23 5.07
C PRO A 183 1.00 -9.43 5.54
N VAL A 184 0.40 -8.63 4.66
CA VAL A 184 -0.81 -7.89 5.02
C VAL A 184 -1.96 -8.89 5.12
N LYS A 185 -2.11 -9.49 6.30
CA LYS A 185 -3.21 -10.39 6.61
C LYS A 185 -4.23 -9.65 7.45
N ILE A 186 -5.26 -9.15 6.78
CA ILE A 186 -6.44 -8.63 7.45
C ILE A 186 -7.17 -9.85 8.03
N THR A 187 -7.46 -9.84 9.33
CA THR A 187 -8.21 -10.91 9.99
C THR A 187 -9.49 -10.35 10.57
N ARG A 188 -10.48 -11.20 10.87
CA ARG A 188 -11.72 -10.75 11.52
C ARG A 188 -11.45 -10.05 12.86
N PRO A 189 -10.56 -10.55 13.75
CA PRO A 189 -10.11 -9.78 14.91
C PRO A 189 -9.46 -8.44 14.58
N HIS A 190 -8.69 -8.30 13.49
CA HIS A 190 -8.14 -7.00 13.07
C HIS A 190 -9.25 -6.03 12.66
N LEU A 191 -10.31 -6.53 12.03
CA LEU A 191 -11.47 -5.73 11.61
C LEU A 191 -12.37 -5.37 12.80
N ASP A 192 -12.55 -6.28 13.77
CA ASP A 192 -13.25 -6.02 15.02
C ASP A 192 -12.44 -5.06 15.92
N ALA A 193 -11.10 -5.11 15.84
CA ALA A 193 -10.17 -4.22 16.51
C ALA A 193 -10.10 -2.82 15.88
N LEU A 194 -10.69 -2.57 14.70
CA LEU A 194 -10.74 -1.24 14.08
C LEU A 194 -11.39 -0.19 14.97
N VAL A 195 -12.31 -0.61 15.83
CA VAL A 195 -12.99 0.26 16.79
C VAL A 195 -12.06 0.62 17.97
N ASN A 196 -11.01 -0.17 18.24
CA ASN A 196 -10.27 -0.12 19.50
C ASN A 196 -8.74 0.07 19.38
N PHE A 197 -8.11 -0.18 18.23
CA PHE A 197 -6.63 -0.18 18.13
C PHE A 197 -6.10 0.46 16.84
N GLY A 198 -5.27 1.51 17.00
CA GLY A 198 -4.69 2.29 15.90
C GLY A 198 -3.73 1.52 14.98
N SER A 199 -3.19 0.38 15.40
CA SER A 199 -2.32 -0.46 14.54
C SER A 199 -3.06 -1.09 13.34
N CYS A 200 -4.39 -1.22 13.42
CA CYS A 200 -5.20 -1.75 12.31
C CYS A 200 -5.41 -0.74 11.17
N VAL A 201 -5.17 0.56 11.42
CA VAL A 201 -5.26 1.65 10.43
C VAL A 201 -4.18 1.50 9.35
N GLN A 202 -2.96 1.14 9.74
CA GLN A 202 -1.83 0.95 8.81
C GLN A 202 -2.07 -0.21 7.84
N MET A 203 -2.74 -1.28 8.29
CA MET A 203 -3.11 -2.42 7.44
C MET A 203 -4.13 -2.04 6.37
N LEU A 204 -5.10 -1.16 6.68
CA LEU A 204 -6.09 -0.69 5.72
C LEU A 204 -5.51 0.37 4.77
N ASP A 205 -4.56 1.19 5.25
CA ASP A 205 -3.82 2.12 4.39
C ASP A 205 -3.04 1.38 3.30
N ALA A 206 -2.49 0.19 3.60
CA ALA A 206 -1.89 -0.67 2.60
C ALA A 206 -2.90 -1.16 1.54
N VAL A 207 -4.19 -1.30 1.87
CA VAL A 207 -5.22 -1.66 0.88
C VAL A 207 -5.55 -0.49 -0.04
N PHE A 208 -5.63 0.73 0.52
CA PHE A 208 -5.79 1.97 -0.26
C PHE A 208 -4.47 2.39 -0.92
N ASN A 209 -3.95 1.59 -1.84
CA ASN A 209 -2.75 1.92 -2.59
C ASN A 209 -2.93 3.18 -3.46
N SER A 210 -1.85 3.62 -4.10
CA SER A 210 -1.83 4.80 -4.96
C SER A 210 -2.90 4.74 -6.05
N ASP A 211 -3.16 3.57 -6.65
CA ASP A 211 -4.18 3.41 -7.69
C ASP A 211 -5.60 3.70 -7.19
N ILE A 212 -6.01 3.10 -6.07
CA ILE A 212 -7.34 3.33 -5.48
C ILE A 212 -7.49 4.80 -5.06
N GLN A 213 -6.45 5.38 -4.43
CA GLN A 213 -6.47 6.78 -4.03
C GLN A 213 -6.49 7.75 -5.23
N ASN A 214 -5.71 7.48 -6.29
CA ASN A 214 -5.67 8.27 -7.51
C ASN A 214 -7.04 8.26 -8.18
N ARG A 215 -7.64 7.07 -8.33
CA ARG A 215 -8.98 6.91 -8.94
C ARG A 215 -10.07 7.58 -8.11
N PHE A 216 -10.01 7.52 -6.78
CA PHE A 216 -10.98 8.25 -5.95
C PHE A 216 -10.76 9.77 -6.00
N ARG A 217 -9.52 10.23 -6.20
CA ARG A 217 -9.22 11.65 -6.46
C ARG A 217 -9.86 12.17 -7.74
N GLU A 218 -10.00 11.35 -8.77
CA GLU A 218 -10.74 11.70 -10.00
C GLU A 218 -12.24 11.94 -9.72
N LEU A 219 -12.79 11.29 -8.70
CA LEU A 219 -14.16 11.56 -8.23
C LEU A 219 -14.25 12.92 -7.53
N GLY A 220 -13.14 13.55 -7.17
CA GLY A 220 -13.08 14.80 -6.41
C GLY A 220 -12.88 14.56 -4.92
N GLY A 221 -12.48 13.35 -4.52
CA GLY A 221 -12.28 13.00 -3.12
C GLY A 221 -10.85 12.85 -2.68
N ARG A 222 -10.68 12.72 -1.35
CA ARG A 222 -9.38 12.54 -0.72
C ARG A 222 -9.50 11.53 0.43
N MET A 223 -8.36 10.96 0.80
CA MET A 223 -8.27 10.16 2.02
C MET A 223 -8.50 11.09 3.21
N LEU A 224 -9.28 10.65 4.20
CA LEU A 224 -9.42 11.38 5.45
C LEU A 224 -8.02 11.47 6.09
N THR A 225 -7.45 12.65 6.25
CA THR A 225 -6.04 12.80 6.65
C THR A 225 -5.84 12.92 8.16
N ARG A 226 -6.89 13.31 8.91
CA ARG A 226 -6.78 13.51 10.36
C ARG A 226 -7.10 12.22 11.13
N PRO A 227 -6.22 11.72 12.02
CA PRO A 227 -6.46 10.54 12.85
C PRO A 227 -7.79 10.59 13.60
N ASN A 228 -8.16 11.76 14.14
CA ASN A 228 -9.42 11.96 14.85
C ASN A 228 -10.65 11.82 13.95
N GLN A 229 -10.55 12.15 12.66
CA GLN A 229 -11.66 11.97 11.72
C GLN A 229 -11.81 10.51 11.30
N ARG A 230 -10.69 9.79 11.12
CA ARG A 230 -10.68 8.34 10.84
C ARG A 230 -11.26 7.53 12.00
N ILE A 231 -10.78 7.80 13.21
CA ILE A 231 -11.12 7.04 14.41
C ILE A 231 -12.51 7.40 14.93
N ARG A 232 -12.93 8.68 14.94
CA ARG A 232 -14.30 9.04 15.35
C ARG A 232 -15.36 8.49 14.41
N SER A 233 -15.08 8.45 13.10
CA SER A 233 -15.97 7.81 12.13
C SER A 233 -16.10 6.32 12.46
N LEU A 234 -14.98 5.60 12.62
CA LEU A 234 -14.96 4.20 13.03
C LEU A 234 -15.70 3.93 14.36
N LEU A 235 -15.46 4.74 15.39
CA LEU A 235 -16.08 4.62 16.72
C LEU A 235 -17.60 4.86 16.69
N ALA A 236 -18.07 5.70 15.77
CA ALA A 236 -19.50 5.93 15.56
C ALA A 236 -20.15 4.84 14.67
N GLY A 237 -19.43 3.76 14.32
CA GLY A 237 -19.89 2.68 13.45
C GLY A 237 -19.74 2.97 11.96
N TRP A 238 -19.00 4.01 11.55
CA TRP A 238 -18.91 4.45 10.16
C TRP A 238 -17.79 3.74 9.38
N LEU A 239 -17.84 3.99 8.07
CA LEU A 239 -16.83 3.70 7.07
C LEU A 239 -15.41 4.16 7.46
N TYR A 240 -14.44 3.24 7.50
CA TYR A 240 -13.03 3.59 7.35
C TYR A 240 -12.67 3.67 5.86
N GLY A 241 -12.30 4.85 5.38
CA GLY A 241 -11.80 5.01 4.01
C GLY A 241 -11.85 6.42 3.46
N LEU A 242 -12.27 6.53 2.20
CA LEU A 242 -12.23 7.74 1.39
C LEU A 242 -13.63 8.39 1.32
N ARG A 243 -13.69 9.73 1.36
CA ARG A 243 -14.94 10.48 1.33
C ARG A 243 -14.83 11.73 0.45
N CYS A 244 -15.91 12.09 -0.22
CA CYS A 244 -16.09 13.40 -0.84
C CYS A 244 -17.57 13.79 -0.91
N HIS A 245 -17.81 15.09 -1.11
CA HIS A 245 -19.15 15.64 -1.30
C HIS A 245 -19.18 16.56 -2.50
N HIS A 246 -20.37 16.68 -3.07
CA HIS A 246 -20.63 17.46 -4.26
C HIS A 246 -21.93 18.25 -4.20
N GLY A 247 -21.95 19.35 -4.94
CA GLY A 247 -23.12 20.18 -5.18
C GLY A 247 -23.62 20.84 -3.91
N ASP A 248 -22.72 21.50 -3.17
CA ASP A 248 -23.03 22.11 -1.88
C ASP A 248 -23.53 21.07 -0.86
N TRP A 249 -22.69 20.04 -0.65
CA TRP A 249 -22.96 18.93 0.27
C TRP A 249 -24.20 18.09 -0.04
N LYS A 250 -24.86 18.25 -1.19
CA LYS A 250 -26.10 17.50 -1.50
C LYS A 250 -25.88 16.02 -1.76
N LEU A 251 -24.71 15.64 -2.25
CA LEU A 251 -24.41 14.26 -2.63
C LEU A 251 -22.99 13.87 -2.20
N GLY A 252 -22.85 12.73 -1.52
CA GLY A 252 -21.56 12.22 -1.03
C GLY A 252 -21.18 10.88 -1.64
N PHE A 253 -19.88 10.69 -1.90
CA PHE A 253 -19.28 9.39 -2.17
C PHE A 253 -18.38 8.96 -1.04
N HIS A 254 -18.51 7.68 -0.69
CA HIS A 254 -17.92 7.08 0.50
C HIS A 254 -17.39 5.70 0.08
N LEU A 255 -16.10 5.42 0.19
CA LEU A 255 -15.49 4.13 -0.19
C LEU A 255 -14.65 3.58 0.96
N GLY A 256 -14.79 2.29 1.28
CA GLY A 256 -13.96 1.68 2.32
C GLY A 256 -14.59 0.49 3.04
N PHE A 257 -14.36 0.42 4.36
CA PHE A 257 -14.68 -0.74 5.20
C PHE A 257 -15.62 -0.39 6.35
N TRP A 258 -16.55 -1.28 6.67
CA TRP A 258 -17.47 -1.13 7.81
C TRP A 258 -17.92 -2.48 8.35
N HIS A 259 -18.46 -2.50 9.57
CA HIS A 259 -18.96 -3.70 10.22
C HIS A 259 -20.47 -3.61 10.47
N GLY A 260 -21.17 -4.74 10.40
CA GLY A 260 -22.50 -4.90 11.00
C GLY A 260 -23.72 -4.58 10.12
N TYR A 261 -23.55 -4.12 8.88
CA TYR A 261 -24.65 -3.98 7.90
C TYR A 261 -24.20 -4.30 6.48
N PRO A 262 -24.98 -5.05 5.67
CA PRO A 262 -26.36 -5.50 5.94
C PRO A 262 -26.59 -6.54 7.04
N ALA A 263 -25.57 -7.32 7.41
CA ALA A 263 -25.68 -8.35 8.45
C ALA A 263 -24.81 -8.03 9.67
N ARG A 264 -25.35 -8.28 10.87
CA ARG A 264 -24.61 -8.10 12.13
C ARG A 264 -23.40 -9.01 12.20
N GLY A 265 -22.29 -8.47 12.72
CA GLY A 265 -21.04 -9.20 12.89
C GLY A 265 -20.28 -9.50 11.60
N VAL A 266 -20.78 -9.08 10.44
CA VAL A 266 -20.09 -9.23 9.16
C VAL A 266 -19.32 -7.96 8.84
N VAL A 267 -18.13 -8.12 8.24
CA VAL A 267 -17.32 -6.99 7.77
C VAL A 267 -17.43 -6.90 6.26
N TYR A 268 -17.65 -5.67 5.80
CA TYR A 268 -17.89 -5.36 4.40
C TYR A 268 -16.81 -4.43 3.87
N ALA A 269 -16.56 -4.57 2.58
CA ALA A 269 -15.92 -3.55 1.78
C ALA A 269 -16.85 -3.10 0.66
N GLY A 270 -16.70 -1.86 0.23
CA GLY A 270 -17.41 -1.33 -0.92
C GLY A 270 -17.61 0.16 -0.80
N GLY A 271 -18.80 0.65 -1.09
CA GLY A 271 -19.06 2.08 -1.06
C GLY A 271 -20.52 2.47 -0.88
N ILE A 272 -20.71 3.77 -0.65
CA ILE A 272 -21.98 4.42 -0.37
C ILE A 272 -22.07 5.69 -1.24
N ILE A 273 -23.24 5.89 -1.84
CA ILE A 273 -23.65 7.14 -2.47
C ILE A 273 -24.82 7.67 -1.64
N CYS A 274 -24.62 8.77 -0.91
CA CYS A 274 -25.62 9.30 0.03
C CYS A 274 -26.04 10.71 -0.34
N LEU A 275 -27.25 11.10 0.07
CA LEU A 275 -27.74 12.47 -0.05
C LEU A 275 -27.91 13.10 1.32
N ASN A 276 -27.39 14.32 1.48
CA ASN A 276 -27.44 15.03 2.75
C ASN A 276 -28.87 15.22 3.24
N GLY A 277 -29.14 14.79 4.48
CA GLY A 277 -30.42 14.89 5.15
C GLY A 277 -30.96 16.31 5.29
N GLN A 278 -30.09 17.33 5.26
CA GLN A 278 -30.47 18.75 5.25
C GLN A 278 -31.06 19.21 3.91
N THR A 279 -30.93 18.40 2.84
CA THR A 279 -31.57 18.69 1.56
C THR A 279 -33.10 18.64 1.72
N PRO A 280 -33.85 19.67 1.25
CA PRO A 280 -35.31 19.68 1.33
C PRO A 280 -35.92 18.38 0.78
N GLU A 281 -36.93 17.85 1.45
CA GLU A 281 -37.50 16.52 1.19
C GLU A 281 -37.94 16.31 -0.28
N ASP A 282 -38.60 17.30 -0.87
CA ASP A 282 -39.02 17.26 -2.28
C ASP A 282 -37.82 17.16 -3.23
N THR A 283 -36.76 17.92 -2.97
CA THR A 283 -35.53 17.91 -3.75
C THR A 283 -34.82 16.57 -3.57
N ARG A 284 -34.69 16.10 -2.32
CA ARG A 284 -34.06 14.83 -1.97
C ARG A 284 -34.77 13.64 -2.65
N THR A 285 -36.10 13.63 -2.65
CA THR A 285 -36.92 12.59 -3.30
C THR A 285 -36.69 12.56 -4.81
N LYS A 286 -36.69 13.73 -5.46
CA LYS A 286 -36.41 13.84 -6.90
C LYS A 286 -34.97 13.41 -7.24
N MET A 287 -33.99 13.81 -6.43
CA MET A 287 -32.59 13.42 -6.61
C MET A 287 -32.39 11.92 -6.40
N LEU A 288 -33.03 11.30 -5.39
CA LEU A 288 -33.01 9.86 -5.18
C LEU A 288 -33.58 9.10 -6.37
N SER A 289 -34.67 9.60 -6.95
CA SER A 289 -35.26 9.01 -8.16
C SER A 289 -34.32 9.10 -9.36
N ALA A 290 -33.67 10.26 -9.56
CA ALA A 290 -32.68 10.44 -10.62
C ALA A 290 -31.45 9.52 -10.41
N ALA A 291 -30.94 9.46 -9.18
CA ALA A 291 -29.81 8.60 -8.83
C ALA A 291 -30.16 7.11 -9.03
N ARG A 292 -31.37 6.69 -8.65
CA ARG A 292 -31.86 5.34 -8.90
C ARG A 292 -31.88 5.00 -10.39
N ALA A 293 -32.27 5.96 -11.25
CA ALA A 293 -32.29 5.75 -12.69
C ALA A 293 -30.88 5.50 -13.26
N CYS A 294 -29.86 6.24 -12.77
CA CYS A 294 -28.46 6.01 -13.15
C CYS A 294 -27.94 4.64 -12.67
N LEU A 295 -28.42 4.15 -11.53
CA LEU A 295 -27.92 2.91 -10.91
C LEU A 295 -28.69 1.64 -11.35
N ASN A 296 -29.85 1.76 -12.01
CA ASN A 296 -30.77 0.64 -12.26
C ASN A 296 -30.35 -0.36 -13.37
N GLY A 297 -29.13 -0.26 -13.90
CA GLY A 297 -28.60 -1.15 -14.96
C GLY A 297 -28.03 -2.49 -14.49
N GLY A 298 -28.64 -3.17 -13.51
CA GLY A 298 -28.09 -4.41 -12.92
C GLY A 298 -26.93 -4.19 -11.95
N SER A 299 -26.81 -2.98 -11.40
CA SER A 299 -25.73 -2.64 -10.48
C SER A 299 -25.94 -3.31 -9.11
N ALA A 300 -24.83 -3.63 -8.43
CA ALA A 300 -24.88 -4.19 -7.08
C ALA A 300 -25.20 -3.15 -5.99
N TRP A 301 -25.53 -1.91 -6.39
CA TRP A 301 -26.02 -0.86 -5.51
C TRP A 301 -27.43 -1.17 -5.04
N LYS A 302 -27.61 -1.25 -3.73
CA LYS A 302 -28.91 -1.44 -3.08
C LYS A 302 -29.37 -0.13 -2.45
N PRO A 303 -30.67 0.19 -2.47
CA PRO A 303 -31.20 1.31 -1.70
C PRO A 303 -30.80 1.20 -0.22
N LEU A 304 -30.46 2.33 0.36
CA LEU A 304 -30.18 2.46 1.78
C LEU A 304 -31.37 3.15 2.44
N ASP A 305 -32.15 2.36 3.18
CA ASP A 305 -33.32 2.86 3.90
C ASP A 305 -32.86 3.61 5.15
N ALA A 306 -33.23 4.89 5.26
CA ALA A 306 -33.02 5.68 6.46
C ALA A 306 -34.17 5.47 7.47
N PRO A 307 -33.90 5.47 8.79
CA PRO A 307 -32.60 5.56 9.44
C PRO A 307 -32.10 4.15 9.77
N ASN A 308 -31.19 3.60 8.97
CA ASN A 308 -30.45 2.44 9.43
C ASN A 308 -29.27 2.90 10.31
N TYR A 309 -28.69 1.95 11.04
CA TYR A 309 -27.62 2.14 12.04
C TYR A 309 -26.40 2.98 11.59
N PHE A 310 -26.28 3.31 10.29
CA PHE A 310 -25.07 3.80 9.62
C PHE A 310 -25.22 5.14 8.90
N ALA A 311 -26.45 5.58 8.56
CA ALA A 311 -26.66 6.84 7.88
C ALA A 311 -27.95 7.52 8.34
N THR A 312 -27.82 8.79 8.73
CA THR A 312 -28.94 9.75 8.79
C THR A 312 -29.49 10.09 7.40
N ASP A 313 -28.74 9.72 6.37
CA ASP A 313 -28.87 10.20 5.01
C ASP A 313 -29.29 9.06 4.06
N PRO A 314 -30.39 9.19 3.30
CA PRO A 314 -30.82 8.17 2.35
C PRO A 314 -29.85 8.08 1.18
N GLY A 315 -29.80 6.91 0.54
CA GLY A 315 -28.88 6.71 -0.58
C GLY A 315 -28.84 5.29 -1.11
N PHE A 316 -27.64 4.88 -1.51
CA PHE A 316 -27.36 3.57 -2.09
C PHE A 316 -26.06 3.02 -1.52
N ILE A 317 -26.02 1.71 -1.32
CA ILE A 317 -24.88 0.98 -0.77
C ILE A 317 -24.51 -0.20 -1.65
N TRP A 318 -23.22 -0.34 -1.93
CA TRP A 318 -22.62 -1.56 -2.45
C TRP A 318 -21.83 -2.20 -1.33
N ALA A 319 -22.35 -3.29 -0.76
CA ALA A 319 -21.74 -4.00 0.35
C ALA A 319 -21.32 -5.41 -0.07
N GLN A 320 -20.01 -5.67 -0.11
CA GLN A 320 -19.49 -7.00 -0.36
C GLN A 320 -18.86 -7.57 0.92
N PRO A 321 -19.38 -8.70 1.43
CA PRO A 321 -18.78 -9.36 2.58
C PRO A 321 -17.33 -9.75 2.28
N LEU A 322 -16.47 -9.60 3.28
CA LEU A 322 -15.05 -9.89 3.12
C LEU A 322 -14.66 -11.32 3.48
N GLU A 323 -15.55 -12.21 3.93
CA GLU A 323 -15.16 -13.54 4.41
C GLU A 323 -14.31 -14.32 3.40
N ASP A 324 -14.71 -14.34 2.13
CA ASP A 324 -13.98 -15.06 1.06
C ASP A 324 -12.63 -14.42 0.72
N ALA A 325 -12.56 -13.08 0.78
CA ALA A 325 -11.30 -12.36 0.58
C ALA A 325 -10.34 -12.64 1.74
N LEU A 326 -10.84 -12.63 2.97
CA LEU A 326 -10.06 -12.78 4.19
C LEU A 326 -9.51 -14.19 4.41
N ALA A 327 -10.11 -15.20 3.78
CA ALA A 327 -9.68 -16.59 3.85
C ALA A 327 -8.30 -16.85 3.20
N LYS A 328 -7.80 -15.93 2.36
CA LYS A 328 -6.53 -16.06 1.63
C LYS A 328 -5.32 -15.63 2.48
N ALA A 329 -4.17 -16.26 2.27
CA ALA A 329 -2.93 -16.01 3.02
C ALA A 329 -2.37 -14.58 2.81
N ASN A 330 -2.55 -14.03 1.61
CA ASN A 330 -2.33 -12.62 1.27
C ASN A 330 -3.65 -12.06 0.72
N ASN A 331 -4.38 -11.33 1.55
CA ASN A 331 -5.75 -10.92 1.22
C ASN A 331 -5.88 -9.45 0.82
N ALA A 332 -4.80 -8.66 0.87
CA ALA A 332 -4.84 -7.27 0.45
C ALA A 332 -5.33 -7.10 -1.00
N ASP A 333 -4.80 -7.90 -1.95
CA ASP A 333 -5.25 -7.87 -3.35
C ASP A 333 -6.69 -8.37 -3.52
N GLY A 334 -7.09 -9.38 -2.75
CA GLY A 334 -8.48 -9.86 -2.73
C GLY A 334 -9.45 -8.77 -2.26
N VAL A 335 -9.06 -8.02 -1.24
CA VAL A 335 -9.83 -6.89 -0.70
C VAL A 335 -9.82 -5.69 -1.67
N ARG A 336 -8.68 -5.38 -2.31
CA ARG A 336 -8.60 -4.35 -3.38
C ARG A 336 -9.53 -4.67 -4.54
N GLY A 337 -9.58 -5.94 -4.94
CA GLY A 337 -10.46 -6.44 -6.00
C GLY A 337 -11.94 -6.16 -5.76
N VAL A 338 -12.35 -5.99 -4.50
CA VAL A 338 -13.73 -5.60 -4.13
C VAL A 338 -13.98 -4.11 -4.34
N LEU A 339 -13.00 -3.25 -4.04
CA LEU A 339 -13.15 -1.79 -4.13
C LEU A 339 -13.09 -1.28 -5.58
N GLN A 340 -12.37 -1.99 -6.45
CA GLN A 340 -12.12 -1.51 -7.81
C GLN A 340 -13.40 -1.41 -8.68
N PRO A 341 -14.32 -2.40 -8.68
CA PRO A 341 -15.60 -2.29 -9.36
C PRO A 341 -16.49 -1.17 -8.81
N VAL A 342 -16.47 -0.96 -7.49
CA VAL A 342 -17.24 0.11 -6.84
C VAL A 342 -16.77 1.48 -7.33
N LEU A 343 -15.46 1.71 -7.37
CA LEU A 343 -14.87 2.94 -7.92
C LEU A 343 -15.29 3.20 -9.38
N ASN A 344 -15.22 2.17 -10.22
CA ASN A 344 -15.62 2.30 -11.62
C ASN A 344 -17.10 2.68 -11.75
N SER A 345 -17.95 2.08 -10.91
CA SER A 345 -19.38 2.37 -10.88
C SER A 345 -19.68 3.77 -10.32
N MET A 346 -18.96 4.25 -9.31
CA MET A 346 -19.08 5.63 -8.81
C MET A 346 -18.68 6.65 -9.88
N ARG A 347 -17.63 6.37 -10.66
CA ARG A 347 -17.23 7.23 -11.78
C ARG A 347 -18.30 7.28 -12.86
N GLN A 348 -18.82 6.13 -13.26
CA GLN A 348 -19.93 6.07 -14.21
C GLN A 348 -21.14 6.84 -13.70
N PHE A 349 -21.50 6.67 -12.43
CA PHE A 349 -22.57 7.45 -11.81
C PHE A 349 -22.30 8.95 -11.88
N LYS A 350 -21.07 9.38 -11.59
CA LYS A 350 -20.66 10.80 -11.69
C LYS A 350 -20.83 11.35 -13.12
N ASP A 351 -20.47 10.55 -14.13
CA ASP A 351 -20.54 10.94 -15.53
C ASP A 351 -21.99 11.00 -16.06
N GLU A 352 -22.87 10.14 -15.55
CA GLU A 352 -24.27 10.03 -16.01
C GLU A 352 -25.26 10.87 -15.19
N PHE A 353 -24.99 11.09 -13.90
CA PHE A 353 -25.92 11.77 -13.02
C PHE A 353 -25.99 13.27 -13.33
N SER A 354 -27.21 13.71 -13.66
CA SER A 354 -27.54 15.10 -13.91
C SER A 354 -28.83 15.46 -13.17
N PHE A 355 -28.80 16.58 -12.46
CA PHE A 355 -29.95 17.08 -11.71
C PHE A 355 -30.00 18.62 -11.75
N PRO A 356 -31.18 19.24 -11.95
CA PRO A 356 -31.30 20.70 -11.99
C PRO A 356 -30.75 21.37 -10.72
N GLY A 357 -29.84 22.34 -10.89
CA GLY A 357 -29.24 23.08 -9.78
C GLY A 357 -28.19 22.29 -8.98
N PHE A 358 -27.82 21.08 -9.43
CA PHE A 358 -26.65 20.35 -8.93
C PHE A 358 -25.43 20.64 -9.81
N ARG A 359 -24.25 20.70 -9.19
CA ARG A 359 -22.97 20.88 -9.90
C ARG A 359 -21.92 19.99 -9.28
N TRP A 360 -21.09 19.38 -10.12
CA TRP A 360 -19.87 18.72 -9.69
C TRP A 360 -18.81 19.78 -9.39
N ASP A 361 -18.67 20.13 -8.13
CA ASP A 361 -17.60 20.96 -7.58
C ASP A 361 -16.38 20.10 -7.19
N LYS A 362 -15.19 20.73 -7.23
CA LYS A 362 -13.98 20.18 -6.62
C LYS A 362 -14.00 20.58 -5.15
N ASP A 363 -14.27 19.59 -4.29
CA ASP A 363 -14.28 19.56 -2.81
C ASP A 363 -14.41 20.91 -2.07
N SER A 364 -15.53 21.10 -1.38
CA SER A 364 -15.84 22.22 -0.46
C SER A 364 -15.42 21.95 1.00
N GLN A 365 -14.55 20.96 1.25
CA GLN A 365 -14.17 20.57 2.61
C GLN A 365 -13.24 21.52 3.39
N ASP A 366 -12.96 22.72 2.91
CA ASP A 366 -12.28 23.75 3.71
C ASP A 366 -13.20 24.35 4.79
N GLU A 367 -14.52 24.11 4.75
CA GLU A 367 -15.50 24.74 5.66
C GLU A 367 -15.84 23.93 6.95
N LEU A 368 -15.39 22.68 7.09
CA LEU A 368 -15.61 21.86 8.31
C LEU A 368 -14.76 22.31 9.53
N GLN A 369 -14.18 23.51 9.49
CA GLN A 369 -13.43 24.11 10.61
C GLN A 369 -14.33 24.80 11.64
N GLY A 370 -15.59 25.11 11.33
CA GLY A 370 -16.46 25.93 12.20
C GLY A 370 -17.36 25.19 13.20
N GLU A 371 -17.83 23.98 12.89
CA GLU A 371 -18.95 23.38 13.65
C GLU A 371 -18.53 22.40 14.76
N LEU A 372 -17.26 22.01 14.84
CA LEU A 372 -16.76 21.11 15.89
C LEU A 372 -16.07 21.86 17.05
N SER A 373 -16.03 23.20 17.02
CA SER A 373 -15.51 24.06 18.09
C SER A 373 -16.57 24.53 19.10
N GLU A 374 -17.86 24.33 18.85
CA GLU A 374 -18.94 24.81 19.74
C GLU A 374 -19.62 23.70 20.57
N GLY A 375 -18.95 22.57 20.74
CA GLY A 375 -19.44 21.46 21.57
C GLY A 375 -18.37 20.88 22.48
N VAL A 376 -17.84 21.69 23.40
CA VAL A 376 -17.15 21.24 24.62
C VAL A 376 -17.81 21.90 25.82
#